data_AF-A0A034WX99-F1
#
_entry.id   AF-A0A034WX99-F1
#
_cell.length_a   1.000
_cell.length_b   1.000
_cell.length_c   1.000
_cell.angle_alpha   90.00
_cell.angle_beta   90.00
_cell.angle_gamma   90.00
#
_symmetry.space_group_name_H-M   'P 1'
#
loop_
_entity.id
_entity.type
_entity.pdbx_description
1 polymer ?
#
loop_
_entity_poly.entity_id
_entity_poly.type
_entity_poly.pdbx_seq_one_letter_code
_entity_poly.pdbx_strand_id
1 'polypeptide(L)'
;RSANIYKFEKIQVPFEELVPSRVVEWLETSRECTAEMAADFPEKPEGHVDFFGRAITDSNNQVGCAASEWVKKSDKYFLLVCLYTNDVKPGERLYKFGRPGSRCVTSYSEQYKNLCSIHEDYNITDAKYERRALSVFNPIYKNAGKTDYNAPEGSLWQLVL
;
A
#
# COMPACT_ATOMS: atom_id res chain seq x y z
N ARG A 1 -4.50 9.75 3.67
CA ARG A 1 -4.84 10.51 2.43
C ARG A 1 -3.53 10.86 1.74
N SER A 2 -3.37 10.59 0.44
CA SER A 2 -2.16 11.00 -0.30
C SER A 2 -2.45 12.28 -1.06
N ALA A 3 -1.93 13.41 -0.58
CA ALA A 3 -2.09 14.71 -1.23
C ALA A 3 -0.72 15.36 -1.35
N ASN A 4 -0.28 15.62 -2.58
CA ASN A 4 1.01 16.26 -2.84
C ASN A 4 0.86 17.41 -3.83
N ILE A 5 1.43 18.55 -3.47
CA ILE A 5 1.56 19.69 -4.38
C ILE A 5 2.93 19.59 -5.03
N TYR A 6 2.92 19.52 -6.36
CA TYR A 6 4.13 19.47 -7.17
C TYR A 6 4.37 20.82 -7.84
N LYS A 7 5.57 21.35 -7.65
CA LYS A 7 6.06 22.50 -8.40
C LYS A 7 6.84 21.97 -9.61
N PHE A 8 6.59 22.49 -10.80
CA PHE A 8 7.38 22.18 -11.98
C PHE A 8 7.78 23.46 -12.74
N GLU A 9 9.02 23.50 -13.22
CA GLU A 9 9.54 24.62 -14.01
C GLU A 9 9.49 24.30 -15.51
N LYS A 10 8.94 25.27 -16.27
CA LYS A 10 9.02 25.58 -17.71
C LYS A 10 9.03 24.49 -18.81
N ILE A 11 9.36 23.24 -18.54
CA ILE A 11 9.23 22.16 -19.51
C ILE A 11 7.73 21.82 -19.56
N GLN A 12 7.14 22.01 -20.75
CA GLN A 12 5.75 21.66 -21.02
C GLN A 12 5.61 20.14 -20.99
N VAL A 13 5.48 19.54 -19.81
CA VAL A 13 4.97 18.17 -19.68
C VAL A 13 3.47 18.27 -19.99
N PRO A 14 2.96 17.56 -21.02
CA PRO A 14 1.53 17.52 -21.32
C PRO A 14 0.73 17.09 -20.09
N PHE A 15 -0.50 17.61 -19.93
CA PHE A 15 -1.33 17.30 -18.76
C PHE A 15 -1.57 15.78 -18.63
N GLU A 16 -1.68 15.09 -19.76
CA GLU A 16 -1.86 13.65 -19.89
C GLU A 16 -0.68 12.86 -19.30
N GLU A 17 0.51 13.46 -19.24
CA GLU A 17 1.72 12.86 -18.67
C GLU A 17 1.92 13.24 -17.19
N LEU A 18 1.25 14.28 -16.69
CA LEU A 18 1.38 14.73 -15.30
C LEU A 18 0.82 13.72 -14.30
N VAL A 19 -0.39 13.19 -14.54
CA VAL A 19 -0.97 12.19 -13.63
C VAL A 19 -0.10 10.92 -13.53
N PRO A 20 0.25 10.23 -14.64
CA PRO A 20 1.05 9.02 -14.56
C PRO A 20 2.44 9.27 -13.98
N SER A 21 3.13 10.38 -14.33
CA SER A 21 4.44 10.69 -13.76
C SER A 21 4.40 10.87 -12.25
N ARG A 22 3.40 11.58 -11.70
CA ARG A 22 3.25 11.74 -10.26
C ARG A 22 2.89 10.44 -9.53
N VAL A 23 2.12 9.56 -10.18
CA VAL A 23 1.86 8.22 -9.65
C VAL A 23 3.13 7.38 -9.62
N VAL A 24 3.98 7.45 -10.66
CA VAL A 24 5.28 6.78 -10.65
C VAL A 24 6.17 7.31 -9.52
N GLU A 25 6.30 8.62 -9.37
CA GLU A 25 7.08 9.25 -8.27
C GLU A 25 6.59 8.77 -6.90
N TRP A 26 5.27 8.64 -6.69
CA TRP A 26 4.72 8.06 -5.46
C TRP A 26 5.12 6.60 -5.25
N LEU A 27 5.06 5.79 -6.30
CA LEU A 27 5.43 4.37 -6.20
C LEU A 27 6.93 4.19 -5.99
N GLU A 28 7.77 5.10 -6.47
CA GLU A 28 9.22 5.06 -6.24
C GLU A 28 9.61 5.23 -4.77
N THR A 29 8.73 5.75 -3.91
CA THR A 29 8.93 5.75 -2.44
C THR A 29 9.02 4.33 -1.87
N SER A 30 8.67 3.29 -2.66
CA SER A 30 8.91 1.89 -2.31
C SER A 30 10.38 1.58 -2.03
N ARG A 31 11.32 2.34 -2.61
CA ARG A 31 12.77 2.16 -2.40
C ARG A 31 13.18 2.36 -0.93
N GLU A 32 12.39 3.12 -0.18
CA GLU A 32 12.61 3.37 1.24
C GLU A 32 11.76 2.48 2.15
N CYS A 33 10.83 1.70 1.58
CA CYS A 33 9.98 0.80 2.33
C CYS A 33 10.68 -0.54 2.56
N THR A 34 11.12 -0.81 3.80
CA THR A 34 11.67 -2.12 4.16
C THR A 34 10.59 -3.15 4.51
N ALA A 35 11.00 -4.42 4.63
CA ALA A 35 10.11 -5.49 5.09
C ALA A 35 9.59 -5.27 6.51
N GLU A 36 10.44 -4.72 7.37
CA GLU A 36 10.11 -4.37 8.76
C GLU A 36 9.06 -3.25 8.78
N MET A 37 9.23 -2.21 7.97
CA MET A 37 8.23 -1.14 7.84
C MET A 37 6.89 -1.66 7.30
N ALA A 38 6.92 -2.60 6.35
CA ALA A 38 5.68 -3.20 5.84
C ALA A 38 4.98 -4.08 6.89
N ALA A 39 5.73 -4.63 7.84
CA ALA A 39 5.21 -5.48 8.92
C ALA A 39 4.73 -4.69 10.14
N ASP A 40 5.37 -3.57 10.43
CA ASP A 40 5.10 -2.69 11.55
C ASP A 40 5.30 -1.24 11.08
N PHE A 41 4.23 -0.62 10.59
CA PHE A 41 4.35 0.67 9.93
C PHE A 41 4.76 1.76 10.93
N PRO A 42 5.77 2.58 10.63
CA PRO A 42 6.29 3.57 11.58
C PRO A 42 5.32 4.74 11.76
N GLU A 43 5.38 5.39 12.93
CA GLU A 43 4.61 6.61 13.21
C GLU A 43 5.04 7.78 12.31
N LYS A 44 6.33 7.83 11.96
CA LYS A 44 6.94 8.86 11.11
C LYS A 44 7.80 8.19 10.04
N PRO A 45 7.19 7.67 8.97
CA PRO A 45 7.94 7.10 7.85
C PRO A 45 8.82 8.17 7.20
N GLU A 46 10.09 7.83 6.95
CA GLU A 46 10.98 8.64 6.13
C GLU A 46 10.61 8.50 4.64
N GLY A 47 11.07 9.44 3.81
CA GLY A 47 10.91 9.42 2.34
C GLY A 47 9.51 9.26 1.77
N HIS A 48 8.48 9.65 2.52
CA HIS A 48 7.09 9.54 2.09
C HIS A 48 6.66 8.11 1.74
N VAL A 49 7.22 7.10 2.43
CA VAL A 49 6.80 5.70 2.29
C VAL A 49 5.30 5.51 2.52
N ASP A 50 4.62 6.43 3.20
CA ASP A 50 3.17 6.45 3.36
C ASP A 50 2.40 6.62 2.03
N PHE A 51 3.01 7.15 0.96
CA PHE A 51 2.38 7.16 -0.37
C PHE A 51 2.36 5.77 -0.99
N PHE A 52 3.50 5.10 -1.04
CA PHE A 52 3.59 3.71 -1.46
C PHE A 52 2.75 2.79 -0.57
N GLY A 53 2.82 2.97 0.75
CA GLY A 53 2.11 2.17 1.74
C GLY A 53 0.60 2.16 1.49
N ARG A 54 -0.02 3.31 1.21
CA ARG A 54 -1.45 3.38 0.87
C ARG A 54 -1.78 2.66 -0.44
N ALA A 55 -0.89 2.68 -1.41
CA ALA A 55 -1.10 1.98 -2.69
C ALA A 55 -1.07 0.46 -2.54
N ILE A 56 -0.31 -0.08 -1.56
CA ILE A 56 -0.14 -1.52 -1.37
C ILE A 56 -0.91 -2.11 -0.19
N THR A 57 -1.58 -1.27 0.61
CA THR A 57 -2.29 -1.74 1.80
C THR A 57 -3.42 -2.70 1.41
N ASP A 58 -3.45 -3.91 1.97
CA ASP A 58 -4.41 -4.96 1.56
C ASP A 58 -5.86 -4.68 1.97
N SER A 59 -6.08 -3.73 2.88
CA SER A 59 -7.40 -3.19 3.22
C SER A 59 -7.90 -2.11 2.24
N ASN A 60 -7.08 -1.68 1.26
CA ASN A 60 -7.48 -0.70 0.25
C ASN A 60 -7.97 -1.39 -1.02
N ASN A 61 -9.28 -1.37 -1.23
CA ASN A 61 -9.95 -1.95 -2.41
C ASN A 61 -10.48 -0.90 -3.40
N GLN A 62 -10.43 0.39 -3.05
CA GLN A 62 -10.91 1.48 -3.89
C GLN A 62 -9.98 2.70 -3.76
N VAL A 63 -9.82 3.41 -4.86
CA VAL A 63 -9.09 4.67 -4.93
C VAL A 63 -9.85 5.65 -5.82
N GLY A 64 -9.90 6.92 -5.39
CA GLY A 64 -10.44 8.03 -6.17
C GLY A 64 -9.45 9.17 -6.21
N CYS A 65 -9.15 9.69 -7.40
CA CYS A 65 -8.14 10.72 -7.60
C CYS A 65 -8.75 11.98 -8.25
N ALA A 66 -8.19 13.13 -7.91
CA ALA A 66 -8.48 14.41 -8.52
C ALA A 66 -7.15 15.15 -8.80
N ALA A 67 -7.10 15.83 -9.94
CA ALA A 67 -5.94 16.58 -10.37
C ALA A 67 -6.32 18.03 -10.71
N SER A 68 -5.44 18.98 -10.44
CA SER A 68 -5.61 20.39 -10.81
C SER A 68 -4.27 21.00 -11.21
N GLU A 69 -4.28 21.77 -12.31
CA GLU A 69 -3.16 22.59 -12.73
C GLU A 69 -3.51 24.08 -12.53
N TRP A 70 -2.57 24.88 -12.05
CA TRP A 70 -2.71 26.33 -12.00
C TRP A 70 -1.39 27.04 -12.23
N VAL A 71 -1.47 28.31 -12.60
CA VAL A 71 -0.32 29.20 -12.77
C VAL A 71 -0.30 30.18 -11.60
N LYS A 72 0.87 30.34 -10.96
CA LYS A 72 1.08 31.39 -9.96
C LYS A 72 2.39 32.11 -10.27
N LYS A 73 2.30 33.41 -10.54
CA LYS A 73 3.38 34.23 -11.12
C LYS A 73 3.81 33.67 -12.49
N SER A 74 4.99 33.08 -12.58
CA SER A 74 5.56 32.46 -13.79
C SER A 74 5.76 30.95 -13.63
N ASP A 75 5.36 30.39 -12.49
CA ASP A 75 5.48 28.98 -12.17
C ASP A 75 4.13 28.28 -12.44
N LYS A 76 4.21 27.08 -13.03
CA LYS A 76 3.08 26.16 -13.12
C LYS A 76 3.12 25.19 -11.94
N TYR A 77 1.95 24.85 -11.44
CA TYR A 77 1.76 23.96 -10.31
C TYR A 77 0.76 22.88 -10.68
N PHE A 78 1.01 21.69 -10.17
CA PHE A 78 0.14 20.54 -10.34
C PHE A 78 -0.13 19.92 -8.98
N LEU A 79 -1.39 19.70 -8.68
CA LEU A 79 -1.84 19.00 -7.49
C LEU A 79 -2.48 17.70 -7.95
N LEU A 80 -1.98 16.58 -7.43
CA LEU A 80 -2.65 15.29 -7.50
C LEU A 80 -3.02 14.86 -6.08
N VAL A 81 -4.30 14.56 -5.89
CA VAL A 81 -4.83 14.03 -4.64
C VAL A 81 -5.47 12.69 -4.94
N CYS A 82 -5.08 11.65 -4.20
CA CYS A 82 -5.73 10.35 -4.23
C CYS A 82 -6.21 9.97 -2.82
N LEU A 83 -7.46 9.56 -2.76
CA LEU A 83 -8.13 9.06 -1.58
C LEU A 83 -8.31 7.56 -1.72
N TYR A 84 -7.90 6.83 -0.70
CA TYR A 84 -8.05 5.38 -0.58
C TYR A 84 -9.13 5.07 0.44
N THR A 85 -9.70 3.87 0.41
CA THR A 85 -10.73 3.43 1.37
C THR A 85 -10.25 3.50 2.81
N ASN A 86 -9.00 3.15 3.08
CA ASN A 86 -8.36 3.19 4.38
C ASN A 86 -7.03 3.96 4.33
N ASP A 87 -6.55 4.37 5.51
CA ASP A 87 -5.24 4.99 5.69
C ASP A 87 -4.26 3.98 6.29
N VAL A 88 -2.96 4.21 6.07
CA VAL A 88 -1.90 3.49 6.80
C VAL A 88 -1.90 3.94 8.25
N LYS A 89 -1.64 3.00 9.16
CA LYS A 89 -1.69 3.25 10.61
C LYS A 89 -0.38 2.84 11.27
N PRO A 90 0.18 3.66 12.16
CA PRO A 90 1.35 3.26 12.94
C PRO A 90 1.07 1.98 13.73
N GLY A 91 2.03 1.06 13.78
CA GLY A 91 1.87 -0.21 14.50
C GLY A 91 1.14 -1.31 13.72
N GLU A 92 0.56 -0.99 12.56
CA GLU A 92 -0.18 -1.93 11.73
C GLU A 92 0.66 -2.35 10.52
N ARG A 93 0.51 -3.60 10.09
CA ARG A 93 1.10 -4.07 8.83
C ARG A 93 0.38 -3.48 7.63
N LEU A 94 1.10 -3.26 6.53
CA LEU A 94 0.52 -2.82 5.26
C LEU A 94 -0.30 -3.94 4.59
N TYR A 95 0.22 -5.17 4.61
CA TYR A 95 -0.48 -6.32 4.06
C TYR A 95 -0.14 -7.60 4.83
N LYS A 96 -1.00 -8.61 4.71
CA LYS A 96 -0.75 -9.93 5.30
C LYS A 96 0.35 -10.66 4.54
N PHE A 97 1.44 -10.99 5.23
CA PHE A 97 2.51 -11.81 4.66
C PHE A 97 2.08 -13.27 4.41
N GLY A 98 2.67 -13.84 3.36
CA GLY A 98 2.49 -15.23 2.93
C GLY A 98 2.64 -15.37 1.43
N ARG A 99 2.33 -16.57 0.92
CA ARG A 99 2.29 -16.83 -0.53
C ARG A 99 1.27 -15.89 -1.20
N PRO A 100 1.58 -15.29 -2.37
CA PRO A 100 0.70 -14.35 -3.05
C PRO A 100 -0.70 -14.92 -3.27
N GLY A 101 -1.72 -14.13 -2.97
CA GLY A 101 -3.14 -14.48 -3.07
C GLY A 101 -3.58 -15.75 -2.32
N SER A 102 -2.72 -16.36 -1.49
CA SER A 102 -3.06 -17.55 -0.69
C SER A 102 -4.25 -17.35 0.25
N ARG A 103 -4.60 -16.08 0.49
CA ARG A 103 -5.71 -15.69 1.34
C ARG A 103 -6.97 -15.24 0.60
N CYS A 104 -6.94 -15.15 -0.72
CA CYS A 104 -8.12 -14.80 -1.51
C CYS A 104 -9.23 -15.85 -1.32
N VAL A 105 -10.46 -15.39 -1.17
CA VAL A 105 -11.63 -16.23 -0.92
C VAL A 105 -12.33 -16.59 -2.23
N THR A 106 -12.31 -15.70 -3.21
CA THR A 106 -13.00 -15.88 -4.49
C THR A 106 -12.13 -16.60 -5.50
N SER A 107 -11.15 -15.90 -6.04
CA SER A 107 -10.17 -16.39 -7.01
C SER A 107 -9.03 -15.37 -7.13
N TYR A 108 -8.06 -15.67 -8.01
CA TYR A 108 -7.02 -14.74 -8.40
C TYR A 108 -7.51 -13.84 -9.54
N SER A 109 -6.94 -12.65 -9.67
CA SER A 109 -7.14 -11.81 -10.85
C SER A 109 -6.50 -12.46 -12.08
N GLU A 110 -7.23 -12.50 -13.20
CA GLU A 110 -6.72 -13.03 -14.48
C GLU A 110 -5.56 -12.21 -15.03
N GLN A 111 -5.63 -10.89 -14.85
CA GLN A 111 -4.60 -9.94 -15.29
C GLN A 111 -3.44 -9.85 -14.29
N TYR A 112 -3.76 -9.82 -12.99
CA TYR A 112 -2.79 -9.65 -11.91
C TYR A 112 -2.73 -10.91 -11.05
N LYS A 113 -2.02 -11.93 -11.52
CA LYS A 113 -2.02 -13.30 -10.94
C LYS A 113 -1.65 -13.41 -9.46
N ASN A 114 -1.02 -12.39 -8.90
CA ASN A 114 -0.63 -12.32 -7.48
C ASN A 114 -1.65 -11.58 -6.59
N LEU A 115 -2.69 -10.99 -7.19
CA LEU A 115 -3.76 -10.27 -6.51
C LEU A 115 -5.05 -11.09 -6.50
N CYS A 116 -5.91 -10.80 -5.52
CA CYS A 116 -7.26 -11.34 -5.50
C CYS A 116 -8.09 -10.78 -6.65
N SER A 117 -9.14 -11.52 -7.02
CA SER A 117 -10.06 -11.09 -8.09
C SER A 117 -10.77 -9.78 -7.74
N ILE A 118 -11.30 -9.10 -8.76
CA ILE A 118 -12.13 -7.90 -8.56
C ILE A 118 -13.45 -8.17 -7.80
N HIS A 119 -13.81 -9.44 -7.64
CA HIS A 119 -15.01 -9.88 -6.92
C HIS A 119 -14.71 -10.27 -5.47
N GLU A 120 -13.47 -10.06 -4.99
CA GLU A 120 -13.08 -10.40 -3.63
C GLU A 120 -13.91 -9.62 -2.59
N ASP A 121 -14.48 -10.34 -1.63
CA ASP A 121 -15.18 -9.75 -0.50
C ASP A 121 -14.22 -9.55 0.68
N TYR A 122 -13.62 -8.36 0.75
CA TYR A 122 -12.67 -8.00 1.79
C TYR A 122 -13.26 -8.04 3.21
N ASN A 123 -14.58 -7.81 3.38
CA ASN A 123 -15.22 -7.88 4.70
C ASN A 123 -15.28 -9.33 5.22
N ILE A 124 -15.60 -10.29 4.34
CA ILE A 124 -15.64 -11.71 4.69
C ILE A 124 -14.22 -12.25 4.92
N THR A 125 -13.27 -11.82 4.09
CA THR A 125 -11.87 -12.21 4.20
C THR A 125 -11.32 -11.84 5.57
N ASP A 126 -11.49 -10.59 6.02
CA ASP A 126 -11.03 -10.16 7.35
C ASP A 126 -11.71 -10.93 8.49
N ALA A 127 -13.04 -11.06 8.48
CA ALA A 127 -13.79 -11.81 9.50
C ALA A 127 -13.45 -13.32 9.54
N LYS A 128 -13.10 -13.95 8.41
CA LYS A 128 -12.70 -15.36 8.36
C LYS A 128 -11.29 -15.57 8.89
N TYR A 129 -10.38 -14.61 8.66
CA TYR A 129 -9.02 -14.67 9.20
C TYR A 129 -8.94 -14.32 10.68
N GLU A 130 -9.73 -13.35 11.16
CA GLU A 130 -9.85 -13.08 12.60
C GLU A 130 -10.37 -14.32 13.35
N ARG A 131 -11.39 -14.99 12.80
CA ARG A 131 -11.88 -16.26 13.36
C ARG A 131 -10.84 -17.37 13.33
N ARG A 132 -10.02 -17.48 12.27
CA ARG A 132 -8.91 -18.44 12.23
C ARG A 132 -7.80 -18.09 13.24
N ALA A 133 -7.43 -16.81 13.37
CA ALA A 133 -6.46 -16.37 14.37
C ALA A 133 -6.93 -16.69 15.80
N LEU A 134 -8.21 -16.44 16.10
CA LEU A 134 -8.83 -16.82 17.36
C LEU A 134 -8.85 -18.35 17.58
N SER A 135 -9.05 -19.15 16.52
CA SER A 135 -9.01 -20.61 16.64
C SER A 135 -7.62 -21.19 16.90
N VAL A 136 -6.55 -20.46 16.53
CA VAL A 136 -5.15 -20.84 16.80
C VAL A 136 -4.71 -20.36 18.19
N PHE A 137 -5.36 -19.34 18.75
CA PHE A 137 -5.17 -18.88 20.12
C PHE A 137 -5.88 -19.79 21.13
N ASN A 138 -5.31 -20.97 21.37
CA ASN A 138 -5.59 -21.74 22.58
C ASN A 138 -4.73 -21.14 23.72
N PRO A 139 -5.30 -20.62 24.82
CA PRO A 139 -4.63 -19.65 25.72
C PRO A 139 -3.63 -20.26 26.71
N ILE A 140 -2.87 -21.29 26.33
CA ILE A 140 -1.96 -22.01 27.25
C ILE A 140 -0.54 -21.43 27.31
N TYR A 141 -0.09 -20.60 26.37
CA TYR A 141 1.29 -20.07 26.42
C TYR A 141 1.34 -18.54 26.64
N LYS A 142 1.43 -18.16 27.92
CA LYS A 142 1.97 -16.87 28.35
C LYS A 142 3.49 -16.86 28.18
N ASN A 143 4.01 -15.72 27.71
CA ASN A 143 5.41 -15.28 27.65
C ASN A 143 6.26 -15.70 26.43
N ALA A 144 6.36 -14.80 25.46
CA ALA A 144 7.58 -14.48 24.71
C ALA A 144 7.33 -13.07 24.12
N GLY A 145 8.09 -12.03 24.39
CA GLY A 145 9.55 -11.99 24.35
C GLY A 145 9.98 -11.72 22.90
N LYS A 146 10.55 -10.53 22.67
CA LYS A 146 11.18 -10.01 21.44
C LYS A 146 11.59 -11.02 20.35
N THR A 147 11.33 -10.57 19.11
CA THR A 147 12.11 -10.74 17.86
C THR A 147 12.38 -12.16 17.35
N ASP A 148 11.69 -12.54 16.27
CA ASP A 148 12.34 -13.12 15.08
C ASP A 148 11.35 -13.09 13.90
N TYR A 149 11.39 -12.01 13.10
CA TYR A 149 10.59 -11.95 11.88
C TYR A 149 11.38 -12.61 10.74
N ASN A 150 11.20 -13.91 10.58
CA ASN A 150 11.68 -14.65 9.41
C ASN A 150 10.58 -14.63 8.34
N ALA A 151 10.71 -13.73 7.35
CA ALA A 151 9.81 -13.70 6.20
C ALA A 151 9.89 -15.05 5.46
N PRO A 152 8.77 -15.77 5.23
CA PRO A 152 8.79 -17.01 4.46
C PRO A 152 9.27 -16.75 3.03
N GLU A 153 10.05 -17.67 2.48
CA GLU A 153 10.37 -17.70 1.05
C GLU A 153 9.09 -17.62 0.22
N GLY A 154 9.04 -16.71 -0.76
CA GLY A 154 7.84 -16.42 -1.55
C GLY A 154 6.99 -15.23 -1.05
N SER A 155 7.47 -14.44 -0.09
CA SER A 155 6.92 -13.10 0.16
C SER A 155 7.19 -12.17 -1.05
N LEU A 156 6.32 -11.17 -1.24
CA LEU A 156 6.33 -10.22 -2.39
C LEU A 156 7.69 -9.56 -2.69
N TRP A 157 8.62 -9.62 -1.72
CA TRP A 157 10.01 -9.17 -1.80
C TRP A 157 10.84 -9.80 -2.93
N GLN A 158 10.47 -10.99 -3.44
CA GLN A 158 11.20 -11.61 -4.57
C GLN A 158 10.79 -11.09 -5.95
N LEU A 159 9.80 -10.19 -6.06
CA LEU A 159 9.28 -9.70 -7.34
C LEU A 159 9.57 -8.20 -7.61
N VAL A 160 10.28 -7.52 -6.70
CA VAL A 160 10.61 -6.08 -6.80
C VAL A 160 12.12 -5.85 -7.04
N LEU A 161 12.87 -6.91 -7.39
CA LEU A 161 14.21 -6.83 -8.00
C LEU A 161 14.16 -7.47 -9.39
#